data_AF-A0A9X2EGN7-F1
#
_entry.id   AF-A0A9X2EGN7-F1
#
_cell.length_a   1.000
_cell.length_b   1.000
_cell.length_c   1.000
_cell.angle_alpha   90.00
_cell.angle_beta   90.00
_cell.angle_gamma   90.00
#
_symmetry.space_group_name_H-M   'P 1'
#
loop_
_entity.id
_entity.type
_entity.pdbx_description
1 polymer ?
#
loop_
_entity_poly.entity_id
_entity_poly.type
_entity_poly.pdbx_seq_one_letter_code
_entity_poly.pdbx_strand_id
1 'polypeptide(L)'
;MIRIALLALAALGLSACMDSDAYCDTALPTPGEAWARATAEGQPMGAVYMTIANNGDCDVEVLRVTSGASEGASIHETTFDNGMASMSPIDTLEIAGNSRITLEPGGTHIMLEGLKAPLEAGSTFKLTLWYGTGAQQVVDVAVVEASAR
;
A
#
# COMPACT_ATOMS: atom_id res chain seq x y z
N MET A 1 -45.73 4.66 69.32
CA MET A 1 -45.84 3.82 68.11
C MET A 1 -45.74 4.74 66.90
N ILE A 2 -44.86 4.38 65.95
CA ILE A 2 -44.70 4.84 64.56
C ILE A 2 -43.22 5.22 64.30
N ARG A 3 -42.63 4.44 63.40
CA ARG A 3 -41.21 4.25 63.14
C ARG A 3 -40.68 5.31 62.18
N ILE A 4 -39.46 5.76 62.44
CA ILE A 4 -38.66 6.68 61.62
C ILE A 4 -38.00 5.89 60.47
N ALA A 5 -37.96 6.55 59.31
CA ALA A 5 -37.01 6.45 58.18
C ALA A 5 -36.83 5.11 57.45
N LEU A 6 -37.00 5.15 56.13
CA LEU A 6 -35.89 5.29 55.17
C LEU A 6 -36.46 5.22 53.75
N LEU A 7 -36.46 6.35 53.03
CA LEU A 7 -36.59 6.34 51.58
C LEU A 7 -35.24 5.88 51.01
N ALA A 8 -35.19 4.67 50.46
CA ALA A 8 -34.07 4.20 49.68
C ALA A 8 -34.21 4.72 48.24
N LEU A 9 -33.49 5.79 47.92
CA LEU A 9 -33.33 6.29 46.56
C LEU A 9 -32.22 5.44 45.89
N ALA A 10 -32.60 4.43 45.11
CA ALA A 10 -31.67 3.64 44.33
C ALA A 10 -31.17 4.47 43.14
N ALA A 11 -29.95 5.00 43.24
CA ALA A 11 -29.29 5.73 42.16
C ALA A 11 -28.91 4.78 41.01
N LEU A 12 -29.29 5.19 39.81
CA LEU A 12 -28.95 4.57 38.52
C LEU A 12 -27.44 4.47 38.36
N GLY A 13 -26.94 3.28 38.06
CA GLY A 13 -25.61 3.06 37.50
C GLY A 13 -25.72 2.43 36.11
N LEU A 14 -26.13 3.21 35.10
CA LEU A 14 -25.85 2.85 33.72
C LEU A 14 -24.33 3.03 33.52
N SER A 15 -23.57 1.97 33.76
CA SER A 15 -22.18 1.92 33.33
C SER A 15 -22.20 1.81 31.81
N ALA A 16 -22.14 2.96 31.13
CA ALA A 16 -21.79 2.99 29.72
C ALA A 16 -20.36 2.46 29.61
N CYS A 17 -20.20 1.23 29.14
CA CYS A 17 -18.93 0.79 28.58
C CYS A 17 -18.69 1.72 27.38
N MET A 18 -17.88 2.75 27.57
CA MET A 18 -17.19 3.38 26.45
C MET A 18 -16.15 2.35 26.03
N ASP A 19 -16.55 1.45 25.12
CA ASP A 19 -15.60 0.77 24.25
C ASP A 19 -14.90 1.88 23.48
N SER A 20 -13.77 2.34 24.01
CA SER A 20 -12.78 3.05 23.22
C SER A 20 -12.16 2.02 22.28
N ASP A 21 -12.93 1.60 21.28
CA ASP A 21 -12.34 1.11 20.06
C ASP A 21 -11.38 2.22 19.63
N ALA A 22 -10.08 1.94 19.72
CA ALA A 22 -9.07 2.86 19.29
C ALA A 22 -9.36 3.13 17.80
N TYR A 23 -9.99 4.27 17.53
CA TYR A 23 -10.26 4.74 16.19
C TYR A 23 -8.90 5.16 15.63
N CYS A 24 -8.16 4.20 15.10
CA CYS A 24 -6.90 4.46 14.43
C CYS A 24 -7.24 5.21 13.12
N ASP A 25 -6.44 6.22 12.80
CA ASP A 25 -6.66 7.01 11.59
C ASP A 25 -6.49 6.13 10.36
N THR A 26 -7.58 5.93 9.61
CA THR A 26 -7.62 5.13 8.37
C THR A 26 -7.26 5.96 7.14
N ALA A 27 -6.53 7.06 7.30
CA ALA A 27 -6.02 7.85 6.19
C ALA A 27 -5.31 6.94 5.18
N LEU A 28 -5.60 7.15 3.89
CA LEU A 28 -4.92 6.37 2.86
C LEU A 28 -3.42 6.68 2.88
N PRO A 29 -2.57 5.65 2.65
CA PRO A 29 -1.15 5.87 2.47
C PRO A 29 -0.89 6.89 1.35
N THR A 30 0.23 7.59 1.47
CA THR A 30 0.68 8.61 0.52
C THR A 30 1.81 8.03 -0.33
N PRO A 31 1.56 7.67 -1.61
CA PRO A 31 2.59 7.32 -2.56
C PRO A 31 3.44 8.55 -2.85
N GLY A 32 4.76 8.37 -2.80
CA GLY A 32 5.73 9.34 -3.29
C GLY A 32 5.84 9.31 -4.81
N GLU A 33 6.92 9.89 -5.32
CA GLU A 33 7.21 9.89 -6.76
C GLU A 33 7.44 8.46 -7.26
N ALA A 34 6.51 7.98 -8.10
CA ALA A 34 6.63 6.68 -8.74
C ALA A 34 7.40 6.79 -10.06
N TRP A 35 8.24 5.79 -10.32
CA TRP A 35 9.04 5.76 -11.52
C TRP A 35 9.26 4.34 -12.05
N ALA A 36 9.52 4.25 -13.34
CA ALA A 36 9.89 3.02 -14.04
C ALA A 36 11.07 3.30 -14.97
N ARG A 37 11.87 2.27 -15.26
CA ARG A 37 12.92 2.37 -16.28
C ARG A 37 12.33 2.22 -17.67
N ALA A 38 12.87 2.97 -18.62
CA ALA A 38 12.58 2.77 -20.03
C ALA A 38 12.92 1.34 -20.45
N THR A 39 12.12 0.78 -21.36
CA THR A 39 12.29 -0.59 -21.84
C THR A 39 12.62 -0.62 -23.32
N ALA A 40 13.34 -1.65 -23.76
CA ALA A 40 13.62 -1.85 -25.18
C ALA A 40 12.36 -2.31 -25.94
N GLU A 41 12.40 -2.16 -27.26
CA GLU A 41 11.36 -2.69 -28.14
C GLU A 41 11.24 -4.22 -27.99
N GLY A 42 10.00 -4.71 -27.88
CA GLY A 42 9.71 -6.14 -27.69
C GLY A 42 9.99 -6.67 -26.28
N GLN A 43 10.43 -5.85 -25.33
CA GLN A 43 10.60 -6.27 -23.94
C GLN A 43 9.22 -6.47 -23.27
N PRO A 44 8.88 -7.67 -22.79
CA PRO A 44 7.52 -7.94 -22.29
C PRO A 44 7.30 -7.48 -20.84
N MET A 45 8.37 -7.10 -20.14
CA MET A 45 8.38 -6.87 -18.70
C MET A 45 8.94 -5.49 -18.34
N GLY A 46 8.40 -4.88 -17.29
CA GLY A 46 8.92 -3.66 -16.67
C GLY A 46 8.76 -3.72 -15.15
N ALA A 47 9.30 -2.72 -14.45
CA ALA A 47 9.14 -2.60 -13.00
C ALA A 47 8.88 -1.16 -12.59
N VAL A 48 8.03 -0.98 -11.58
CA VAL A 48 7.70 0.31 -10.97
C VAL A 48 8.20 0.34 -9.54
N TYR A 49 8.77 1.49 -9.17
CA TYR A 49 9.40 1.78 -7.90
C TYR A 49 8.80 3.06 -7.32
N MET A 50 8.65 3.12 -6.00
CA MET A 50 8.16 4.28 -5.26
C MET A 50 8.35 4.06 -3.75
N THR A 51 8.28 5.12 -2.95
CA THR A 51 8.09 4.98 -1.50
C THR A 51 6.64 5.28 -1.17
N ILE A 52 6.01 4.48 -0.33
CA ILE A 52 4.64 4.70 0.15
C ILE A 52 4.71 4.95 1.66
N ALA A 53 4.21 6.10 2.10
CA ALA A 53 4.19 6.49 3.52
C ALA A 53 2.78 6.31 4.10
N ASN A 54 2.67 5.55 5.20
CA ASN A 54 1.45 5.46 5.99
C ASN A 54 1.62 6.33 7.24
N ASN A 55 1.00 7.52 7.21
CA ASN A 55 1.00 8.44 8.35
C ASN A 55 -0.19 8.21 9.30
N GLY A 56 -1.08 7.26 8.97
CA GLY A 56 -2.17 6.85 9.85
C GLY A 56 -1.65 5.90 10.93
N ASP A 57 -2.48 5.70 11.97
CA ASP A 57 -2.13 4.83 13.08
C ASP A 57 -2.45 3.35 12.81
N CYS A 58 -3.32 3.07 11.82
CA CYS A 58 -3.64 1.70 11.43
C CYS A 58 -2.65 1.15 10.40
N ASP A 59 -2.42 -0.15 10.45
CA ASP A 59 -1.78 -0.87 9.34
C ASP A 59 -2.71 -0.85 8.11
N VAL A 60 -2.11 -0.72 6.93
CA VAL A 60 -2.84 -0.71 5.66
C VAL A 60 -2.22 -1.71 4.70
N GLU A 61 -3.07 -2.42 3.98
CA GLU A 61 -2.66 -3.42 2.99
C GLU A 61 -2.95 -2.93 1.57
N VAL A 62 -1.99 -3.10 0.66
CA VAL A 62 -2.25 -3.07 -0.79
C VAL A 62 -2.42 -4.50 -1.27
N LEU A 63 -3.63 -4.83 -1.74
CA LEU A 63 -4.01 -6.19 -2.15
C LEU A 63 -3.89 -6.41 -3.66
N ARG A 64 -3.86 -5.33 -4.44
CA ARG A 64 -3.82 -5.41 -5.90
C ARG A 64 -3.20 -4.15 -6.49
N VAL A 65 -2.51 -4.35 -7.61
CA VAL A 65 -2.02 -3.29 -8.46
C VAL A 65 -2.50 -3.51 -9.89
N THR A 66 -2.80 -2.43 -10.61
CA THR A 66 -3.15 -2.47 -12.03
C THR A 66 -2.44 -1.35 -12.77
N SER A 67 -2.13 -1.56 -14.05
CA SER A 67 -1.38 -0.60 -14.86
C SER A 67 -2.09 -0.31 -16.18
N GLY A 68 -2.04 0.96 -16.60
CA GLY A 68 -2.43 1.34 -17.96
C GLY A 68 -1.45 0.82 -19.03
N ALA A 69 -0.18 0.62 -18.68
CA ALA A 69 0.90 0.31 -19.61
C ALA A 69 1.10 -1.20 -19.89
N SER A 70 0.48 -2.08 -19.10
CA SER A 70 0.68 -3.54 -19.19
C SER A 70 -0.64 -4.32 -19.13
N GLU A 71 -0.58 -5.60 -19.47
CA GLU A 71 -1.69 -6.56 -19.33
C GLU A 71 -1.90 -6.97 -17.87
N GLY A 72 -0.80 -7.20 -17.16
CA GLY A 72 -0.77 -7.58 -15.75
C GLY A 72 0.14 -6.66 -14.93
N ALA A 73 -0.16 -6.57 -13.64
CA ALA A 73 0.74 -5.99 -12.65
C ALA A 73 0.62 -6.77 -11.35
N SER A 74 1.74 -7.01 -10.70
CA SER A 74 1.87 -7.80 -9.47
C SER A 74 2.91 -7.19 -8.55
N ILE A 75 2.80 -7.42 -7.25
CA ILE A 75 3.81 -6.96 -6.28
C ILE A 75 4.78 -8.10 -6.07
N HIS A 76 6.07 -7.85 -6.24
CA HIS A 76 7.14 -8.83 -6.11
C HIS A 76 8.09 -8.43 -4.99
N GLU A 77 8.61 -9.42 -4.28
CA GLU A 77 9.75 -9.27 -3.38
C GLU A 77 10.99 -9.91 -4.00
N THR A 78 12.12 -9.20 -3.93
CA THR A 78 13.42 -9.76 -4.28
C THR A 78 14.13 -10.22 -3.01
N THR A 79 14.48 -11.50 -2.96
CA THR A 79 15.25 -12.08 -1.87
C THR A 79 16.61 -12.55 -2.38
N PHE A 80 17.62 -12.53 -1.52
CA PHE A 80 18.94 -13.06 -1.82
C PHE A 80 19.19 -14.27 -0.93
N ASP A 81 19.27 -15.45 -1.54
CA ASP A 81 19.65 -16.68 -0.84
C ASP A 81 20.92 -17.26 -1.48
N ASN A 82 21.95 -17.50 -0.68
CA ASN A 82 23.23 -18.06 -1.11
C ASN A 82 23.87 -17.37 -2.34
N GLY A 83 23.70 -16.05 -2.46
CA GLY A 83 24.23 -15.26 -3.58
C GLY A 83 23.38 -15.31 -4.85
N MET A 84 22.22 -15.98 -4.81
CA MET A 84 21.24 -16.00 -5.89
C MET A 84 20.07 -15.07 -5.54
N ALA A 85 19.77 -14.14 -6.46
CA ALA A 85 18.57 -13.32 -6.36
C ALA A 85 17.35 -14.13 -6.84
N SER A 86 16.27 -14.13 -6.07
CA SER A 86 14.97 -14.68 -6.46
C SER A 86 13.91 -13.60 -6.34
N MET A 87 13.07 -13.45 -7.37
CA MET A 87 11.92 -12.56 -7.36
C MET A 87 10.66 -13.41 -7.28
N SER A 88 9.83 -13.15 -6.27
CA SER A 88 8.59 -13.90 -6.04
C SER A 88 7.42 -12.94 -5.85
N PRO A 89 6.24 -13.22 -6.43
CA PRO A 89 5.04 -12.43 -6.18
C PRO A 89 4.60 -12.58 -4.72
N ILE A 90 4.05 -11.50 -4.18
CA ILE A 90 3.37 -11.46 -2.87
C ILE A 90 1.92 -11.01 -3.07
N ASP A 91 1.01 -11.62 -2.33
CA ASP A 91 -0.43 -11.34 -2.46
C ASP A 91 -0.81 -10.00 -1.82
N THR A 92 -0.11 -9.63 -0.75
CA THR A 92 -0.39 -8.44 0.04
C THR A 92 0.90 -7.69 0.36
N LEU A 93 0.88 -6.37 0.17
CA LEU A 93 1.90 -5.46 0.67
C LEU A 93 1.36 -4.74 1.89
N GLU A 94 1.85 -5.13 3.07
CA GLU A 94 1.50 -4.49 4.34
C GLU A 94 2.35 -3.23 4.56
N ILE A 95 1.70 -2.16 5.00
CA ILE A 95 2.32 -0.88 5.35
C ILE A 95 1.86 -0.54 6.75
N ALA A 96 2.72 -0.80 7.73
CA ALA A 96 2.40 -0.56 9.13
C ALA A 96 2.04 0.92 9.39
N GLY A 97 1.20 1.16 10.39
CA GLY A 97 0.88 2.51 10.85
C GLY A 97 2.15 3.29 11.22
N ASN A 98 2.15 4.59 10.97
CA ASN A 98 3.29 5.49 11.22
C ASN A 98 4.61 5.04 10.56
N SER A 99 4.54 4.36 9.42
CA SER A 99 5.71 3.78 8.75
C SER A 99 5.78 4.12 7.26
N ARG A 100 6.80 3.62 6.58
CA ARG A 100 6.91 3.68 5.13
C ARG A 100 7.51 2.39 4.59
N ILE A 101 7.11 2.04 3.38
CA ILE A 101 7.72 0.98 2.60
C ILE A 101 8.36 1.58 1.34
N THR A 102 9.55 1.11 1.00
CA THR A 102 10.26 1.51 -0.21
C THR A 102 10.25 0.36 -1.19
N LEU A 103 9.70 0.62 -2.38
CA LEU A 103 9.78 -0.26 -3.53
C LEU A 103 10.97 0.20 -4.37
N GLU A 104 12.00 -0.64 -4.47
CA GLU A 104 13.29 -0.29 -5.06
C GLU A 104 13.95 -1.45 -5.83
N PRO A 105 14.88 -1.17 -6.75
CA PRO A 105 15.64 -2.20 -7.44
C PRO A 105 16.36 -3.14 -6.47
N GLY A 106 16.12 -4.44 -6.60
CA GLY A 106 16.72 -5.46 -5.71
C GLY A 106 15.98 -5.67 -4.38
N GLY A 107 14.87 -4.95 -4.15
CA GLY A 107 13.95 -5.18 -3.04
C GLY A 107 12.54 -5.49 -3.54
N THR A 108 11.54 -5.03 -2.78
CA THR A 108 10.13 -5.06 -3.20
C THR A 108 9.90 -4.14 -4.39
N HIS A 109 9.09 -4.55 -5.35
CA HIS A 109 8.76 -3.72 -6.53
C HIS A 109 7.44 -4.15 -7.13
N ILE A 110 6.86 -3.31 -7.98
CA ILE A 110 5.69 -3.69 -8.78
C ILE A 110 6.19 -4.17 -10.13
N MET A 111 5.95 -5.44 -10.43
CA MET A 111 6.25 -6.03 -11.71
C MET A 111 5.14 -5.70 -12.71
N LEU A 112 5.52 -5.30 -13.92
CA LEU A 112 4.61 -5.11 -15.06
C LEU A 112 4.79 -6.28 -16.02
N GLU A 113 3.69 -6.95 -16.33
CA GLU A 113 3.66 -8.16 -17.17
C GLU A 113 2.89 -7.89 -18.46
N GLY A 114 3.48 -8.23 -19.60
CA GLY A 114 2.86 -8.00 -20.91
C GLY A 114 2.74 -6.50 -21.20
N LEU A 115 3.88 -5.81 -21.30
CA LEU A 115 3.90 -4.40 -21.73
C LEU A 115 3.23 -4.24 -23.10
N LYS A 116 2.27 -3.31 -23.19
CA LYS A 116 1.50 -3.04 -24.42
C LYS A 116 2.32 -2.30 -25.49
N ALA A 117 3.30 -1.55 -25.03
CA ALA A 117 4.28 -0.80 -25.81
C ALA A 117 5.54 -0.59 -24.94
N PRO A 118 6.68 -0.25 -25.54
CA PRO A 118 7.87 0.11 -24.77
C PRO A 118 7.58 1.28 -23.82
N LEU A 119 8.15 1.24 -22.61
CA LEU A 119 8.16 2.39 -21.72
C LEU A 119 9.18 3.39 -22.26
N GLU A 120 8.72 4.53 -22.78
CA GLU A 120 9.56 5.56 -23.37
C GLU A 120 10.03 6.56 -22.31
N ALA A 121 11.33 6.86 -22.25
CA ALA A 121 11.87 7.85 -21.32
C ALA A 121 11.20 9.22 -21.49
N GLY A 122 10.90 9.88 -20.37
CA GLY A 122 10.17 11.14 -20.32
C GLY A 122 8.65 11.00 -20.44
N SER A 123 8.12 9.80 -20.72
CA SER A 123 6.68 9.55 -20.71
C SER A 123 6.15 9.31 -19.30
N THR A 124 4.82 9.23 -19.16
CA THR A 124 4.14 8.92 -17.91
C THR A 124 2.97 8.00 -18.18
N PHE A 125 2.71 7.05 -17.27
CA PHE A 125 1.52 6.21 -17.30
C PHE A 125 0.87 6.12 -15.93
N LYS A 126 -0.40 5.68 -15.90
CA LYS A 126 -1.18 5.52 -14.67
C LYS A 126 -1.02 4.11 -14.10
N LEU A 127 -0.76 4.04 -12.80
CA LEU A 127 -0.84 2.85 -11.98
C LEU A 127 -1.95 3.05 -10.95
N THR A 128 -2.71 2.01 -10.61
CA THR A 128 -3.71 2.05 -9.54
C THR A 128 -3.34 1.07 -8.44
N LEU A 129 -3.25 1.56 -7.21
CA LEU A 129 -3.13 0.78 -5.98
C LEU A 129 -4.53 0.52 -5.42
N TRP A 130 -4.80 -0.73 -5.02
CA TRP A 130 -6.05 -1.14 -4.43
C TRP A 130 -5.80 -1.59 -3.00
N TYR A 131 -6.42 -0.89 -2.05
CA TYR A 131 -6.20 -1.12 -0.63
C TYR A 131 -7.23 -2.10 -0.05
N GLY A 132 -6.87 -2.78 1.04
CA GLY A 132 -7.76 -3.70 1.77
C GLY A 132 -9.05 -3.05 2.30
N THR A 133 -9.05 -1.72 2.47
CA THR A 133 -10.23 -0.93 2.81
C THR A 133 -11.25 -0.80 1.66
N GLY A 134 -10.91 -1.27 0.47
CA GLY A 134 -11.68 -1.09 -0.77
C GLY A 134 -11.40 0.22 -1.50
N ALA A 135 -10.59 1.10 -0.92
CA ALA A 135 -10.15 2.33 -1.55
C ALA A 135 -9.17 2.07 -2.70
N GLN A 136 -9.12 3.02 -3.63
CA GLN A 136 -8.21 3.00 -4.76
C GLN A 136 -7.46 4.33 -4.85
N GLN A 137 -6.21 4.26 -5.30
CA GLN A 137 -5.41 5.44 -5.54
C GLN A 137 -4.65 5.31 -6.85
N VAL A 138 -4.84 6.31 -7.71
CA VAL A 138 -4.15 6.41 -8.99
C VAL A 138 -2.84 7.18 -8.77
N VAL A 139 -1.75 6.62 -9.27
CA VAL A 139 -0.40 7.15 -9.18
C VAL A 139 0.15 7.37 -10.58
N ASP A 140 0.75 8.52 -10.82
CA ASP A 140 1.51 8.81 -12.03
C ASP A 140 2.90 8.21 -11.92
N VAL A 141 3.27 7.38 -12.89
CA VAL A 141 4.58 6.74 -12.97
C VAL A 141 5.39 7.39 -14.07
N ALA A 142 6.46 8.10 -13.68
CA ALA A 142 7.39 8.72 -14.62
C ALA A 142 8.35 7.67 -15.19
N VAL A 143 8.52 7.63 -16.50
CA VAL A 143 9.51 6.75 -17.12
C VAL A 143 10.83 7.48 -17.24
N VAL A 144 11.86 6.96 -16.59
CA VAL A 144 13.23 7.49 -16.62
C VAL A 144 14.11 6.67 -17.56
N GLU A 145 15.30 7.18 -17.88
CA GLU A 145 16.28 6.46 -18.67
C GLU A 145 16.57 5.05 -18.12
N ALA A 146 16.88 4.10 -19.01
CA ALA A 146 17.13 2.71 -18.62
C ALA A 146 18.33 2.55 -17.66
N SER A 147 19.30 3.47 -17.73
CA SER A 147 20.49 3.51 -16.87
C SER A 147 20.30 4.37 -15.61
N ALA A 148 19.14 4.99 -15.43
CA ALA A 148 18.90 5.85 -14.28
C ALA A 148 18.64 5.02 -13.01
N ARG A 149 19.21 5.56 -11.91
CA ARG A 149 19.09 5.13 -10.52
C ARG A 149 19.56 3.71 -10.27
#